data_AF-A0A6I3MBR4-F1
#
_entry.id   AF-A0A6I3MBR4-F1
#
_cell.length_a   1.000
_cell.length_b   1.000
_cell.length_c   1.000
_cell.angle_alpha   90.00
_cell.angle_beta   90.00
_cell.angle_gamma   90.00
#
_symmetry.space_group_name_H-M   'P 1'
#
loop_
_entity.id
_entity.type
_entity.pdbx_description
1 polymer ?
#
loop_
_entity_poly.entity_id
_entity_poly.type
_entity_poly.pdbx_seq_one_letter_code
_entity_poly.pdbx_strand_id
1 'polypeptide(L)'
;MKYKLNFLILFISFLGVNTYSQTKTKASYNYLLYVPKDYSKGIKKYPLVIYLHGGGQKGNDLNKLKTYGLPYLVEKGQNFEFIIASPQCPDNKFWSTENWFESLYADLAAKYRIDTERIYITGISMGGYGAYITALDFPDKFAAVVALCGGINDSDTTRICNLSQIPIWAFHGTADDKIPITETERIAKGLKACKDKNNFKFTRLKDEGHGIEYLYEKNPEIYKWMLKQKKSK
;
A
#
# COMPACT_ATOMS: atom_id res chain seq x y z
N MET A 1 -26.55 -44.86 42.91
CA MET A 1 -25.55 -43.83 42.58
C MET A 1 -25.84 -43.25 41.20
N LYS A 2 -26.33 -42.01 41.11
CA LYS A 2 -26.55 -41.30 39.84
C LYS A 2 -25.47 -40.23 39.71
N TYR A 3 -24.57 -40.38 38.74
CA TYR A 3 -23.55 -39.37 38.42
C TYR A 3 -24.21 -38.25 37.61
N LYS A 4 -24.26 -37.03 38.16
CA LYS A 4 -24.60 -35.82 37.42
C LYS A 4 -23.35 -35.36 36.66
N LEU A 5 -23.41 -35.42 35.33
CA LEU A 5 -22.38 -34.88 34.44
C LEU A 5 -22.61 -33.37 34.30
N ASN A 6 -21.75 -32.56 34.90
CA ASN A 6 -21.78 -31.10 34.72
C ASN A 6 -21.10 -30.74 33.39
N PHE A 7 -21.87 -30.24 32.42
CA PHE A 7 -21.34 -29.63 31.21
C PHE A 7 -20.88 -28.21 31.54
N LEU A 8 -19.56 -27.98 31.47
CA LEU A 8 -18.97 -26.65 31.53
C LEU A 8 -19.05 -26.02 30.13
N ILE A 9 -19.97 -25.08 29.92
CA ILE A 9 -20.04 -24.29 28.69
C ILE A 9 -18.93 -23.23 28.74
N LEU A 10 -17.87 -23.45 27.96
CA LEU A 10 -16.79 -22.48 27.79
C LEU A 10 -17.25 -21.40 26.80
N PHE A 11 -17.65 -20.23 27.31
CA PHE A 11 -17.87 -19.05 26.47
C PHE A 11 -16.52 -18.51 26.00
N ILE A 12 -16.11 -18.85 24.78
CA ILE A 12 -15.00 -18.19 24.11
C ILE A 12 -15.53 -16.85 23.60
N SER A 13 -15.26 -15.78 24.35
CA SER A 13 -15.47 -14.42 23.85
C SER A 13 -14.42 -14.15 22.76
N PHE A 14 -14.85 -14.19 21.50
CA PHE A 14 -14.11 -13.54 20.43
C PHE A 14 -14.18 -12.04 20.67
N LEU A 15 -13.15 -11.48 21.32
CA LEU A 15 -12.88 -10.05 21.26
C LEU A 15 -12.49 -9.74 19.81
N GLY A 16 -13.48 -9.39 19.00
CA GLY A 16 -13.25 -8.80 17.69
C GLY A 16 -12.31 -7.61 17.89
N VAL A 17 -11.19 -7.62 17.16
CA VAL A 17 -10.32 -6.45 17.08
C VAL A 17 -11.16 -5.37 16.41
N ASN A 18 -11.66 -4.42 17.20
CA ASN A 18 -12.29 -3.22 16.65
C ASN A 18 -11.19 -2.43 15.95
N THR A 19 -11.02 -2.67 14.65
CA THR A 19 -10.20 -1.82 13.79
C THR A 19 -10.88 -0.46 13.76
N TYR A 20 -10.33 0.52 14.46
CA TYR A 20 -10.72 1.93 14.33
C TYR A 20 -10.35 2.40 12.92
N SER A 21 -11.13 2.05 11.91
CA SER A 21 -11.00 2.71 10.61
C SER A 21 -11.43 4.15 10.80
N GLN A 22 -10.59 5.11 10.39
CA GLN A 22 -11.00 6.51 10.42
C GLN A 22 -12.12 6.70 9.41
N THR A 23 -13.28 7.16 9.84
CA THR A 23 -14.39 7.47 8.93
C THR A 23 -13.99 8.63 8.03
N LYS A 24 -13.72 8.34 6.76
CA LYS A 24 -13.36 9.31 5.72
C LYS A 24 -14.49 9.42 4.70
N THR A 25 -14.79 10.63 4.27
CA THR A 25 -15.75 10.86 3.18
C THR A 25 -15.26 10.16 1.92
N LYS A 26 -16.15 9.39 1.28
CA LYS A 26 -15.87 8.71 0.02
C LYS A 26 -15.61 9.73 -1.09
N ALA A 27 -14.56 9.51 -1.88
CA ALA A 27 -14.20 10.37 -3.01
C ALA A 27 -13.81 9.54 -4.23
N SER A 28 -13.87 10.13 -5.42
CA SER A 28 -13.41 9.52 -6.66
C SER A 28 -12.34 10.41 -7.27
N TYR A 29 -11.13 9.87 -7.46
CA TYR A 29 -10.02 10.57 -8.07
C TYR A 29 -9.78 10.06 -9.49
N ASN A 30 -9.41 10.97 -10.39
CA ASN A 30 -8.95 10.60 -11.73
C ASN A 30 -7.68 9.76 -11.61
N TYR A 31 -7.47 8.83 -12.53
CA TYR A 31 -6.32 7.93 -12.50
C TYR A 31 -5.81 7.60 -13.90
N LEU A 32 -4.51 7.31 -14.00
CA LEU A 32 -3.93 6.60 -15.14
C LEU A 32 -4.01 5.09 -14.90
N LEU A 33 -4.26 4.35 -15.98
CA LEU A 33 -4.35 2.90 -15.96
C LEU A 33 -3.43 2.28 -17.00
N TYR A 34 -2.68 1.27 -16.59
CA TYR A 34 -2.00 0.35 -17.48
C TYR A 34 -2.57 -1.06 -17.30
N VAL A 35 -2.79 -1.75 -18.42
CA VAL A 35 -3.09 -3.18 -18.45
C VAL A 35 -1.97 -3.92 -19.20
N PRO A 36 -1.59 -5.14 -18.76
CA PRO A 36 -0.58 -5.95 -19.44
C PRO A 36 -0.87 -6.17 -20.92
N LYS A 37 0.17 -6.30 -21.75
CA LYS A 37 0.03 -6.51 -23.21
C LYS A 37 -0.75 -7.77 -23.58
N ASP A 38 -0.72 -8.79 -22.72
CA ASP A 38 -1.48 -10.04 -22.88
C ASP A 38 -2.89 -9.96 -22.28
N TYR A 39 -3.32 -8.81 -21.76
CA TYR A 39 -4.59 -8.70 -21.04
C TYR A 39 -5.80 -9.14 -21.87
N SER A 40 -5.85 -8.82 -23.17
CA SER A 40 -6.93 -9.26 -24.08
C SER A 40 -6.91 -10.77 -24.38
N LYS A 41 -5.85 -11.49 -23.99
CA LYS A 41 -5.71 -12.91 -24.23
C LYS A 41 -6.28 -13.70 -23.04
N GLY A 42 -7.36 -14.43 -23.30
CA GLY A 42 -7.94 -15.39 -22.37
C GLY A 42 -8.59 -14.76 -21.13
N ILE A 43 -8.72 -15.56 -20.08
CA ILE A 43 -9.51 -15.26 -18.86
C ILE A 43 -8.65 -15.09 -17.60
N LYS A 44 -7.32 -15.02 -17.76
CA LYS A 44 -6.35 -14.87 -16.65
C LYS A 44 -6.68 -13.62 -15.83
N LYS A 45 -6.59 -13.76 -14.50
CA LYS A 45 -6.61 -12.66 -13.54
C LYS A 45 -5.19 -12.14 -13.32
N TYR A 46 -5.05 -10.82 -13.17
CA TYR A 46 -3.77 -10.14 -13.05
C TYR A 46 -3.61 -9.52 -11.66
N PRO A 47 -2.39 -9.51 -11.09
CA PRO A 47 -2.11 -8.68 -9.93
C PRO A 47 -2.44 -7.22 -10.20
N LEU A 48 -2.79 -6.49 -9.15
CA LEU A 48 -3.01 -5.05 -9.19
C LEU A 48 -1.92 -4.36 -8.37
N VAL A 49 -1.22 -3.39 -8.96
CA VAL A 49 -0.34 -2.45 -8.25
C VAL A 49 -1.00 -1.08 -8.26
N ILE A 50 -1.29 -0.55 -7.08
CA ILE A 50 -1.74 0.83 -6.90
C ILE A 50 -0.50 1.68 -6.59
N TYR A 51 -0.18 2.61 -7.49
CA TYR A 51 0.96 3.52 -7.34
C TYR A 51 0.48 4.90 -6.89
N LEU A 52 1.05 5.40 -5.79
CA LEU A 52 0.76 6.70 -5.22
C LEU A 52 1.93 7.65 -5.40
N HIS A 53 1.67 8.78 -6.06
CA HIS A 53 2.66 9.82 -6.30
C HIS A 53 3.01 10.63 -5.05
N GLY A 54 4.18 11.28 -5.09
CA GLY A 54 4.61 12.30 -4.13
C GLY A 54 3.93 13.65 -4.34
N GLY A 55 4.20 14.63 -3.46
CA GLY A 55 3.49 15.92 -3.46
C GLY A 55 3.57 16.70 -4.78
N GLY A 56 4.66 16.55 -5.54
CA GLY A 56 4.88 17.27 -6.80
C GLY A 56 3.96 16.90 -7.96
N GLN A 57 3.24 15.76 -7.91
CA GLN A 57 2.34 15.33 -9.00
C GLN A 57 0.85 15.54 -8.68
N LYS A 58 0.53 16.28 -7.61
CA LYS A 58 -0.85 16.66 -7.25
C LYS A 58 -1.52 17.51 -8.34
N GLY A 59 -2.85 17.45 -8.36
CA GLY A 59 -3.70 18.33 -9.16
C GLY A 59 -4.80 17.60 -9.90
N ASN A 60 -5.16 18.13 -11.07
CA ASN A 60 -6.23 17.63 -11.94
C ASN A 60 -5.76 17.31 -13.37
N ASP A 61 -4.46 17.45 -13.66
CA ASP A 61 -3.84 17.08 -14.93
C ASP A 61 -3.08 15.75 -14.78
N LEU A 62 -3.63 14.70 -15.37
CA LEU A 62 -3.05 13.35 -15.32
C LEU A 62 -1.67 13.26 -16.00
N ASN A 63 -1.30 14.20 -16.87
CA ASN A 63 0.05 14.19 -17.47
C ASN A 63 1.14 14.38 -16.43
N LYS A 64 0.87 15.08 -15.32
CA LYS A 64 1.82 15.20 -14.20
C LYS A 64 2.22 13.85 -13.61
N LEU A 65 1.34 12.84 -13.65
CA LEU A 65 1.66 11.50 -13.16
C LEU A 65 2.77 10.82 -13.97
N LYS A 66 3.00 11.27 -15.20
CA LYS A 66 4.03 10.73 -16.10
C LYS A 66 5.41 11.35 -15.88
N THR A 67 5.59 12.25 -14.92
CA THR A 67 6.92 12.87 -14.66
C THR A 67 7.92 11.89 -14.04
N TYR A 68 7.46 10.99 -13.16
CA TYR A 68 8.27 9.93 -12.55
C TYR A 68 7.39 8.76 -12.07
N GLY A 69 8.03 7.68 -11.61
CA GLY A 69 7.35 6.50 -11.07
C GLY A 69 6.75 5.59 -12.14
N LEU A 70 5.79 4.74 -11.77
CA LEU A 70 5.28 3.72 -12.69
C LEU A 70 4.64 4.27 -13.97
N PRO A 71 3.83 5.35 -13.94
CA PRO A 71 3.27 5.90 -15.18
C PRO A 71 4.35 6.43 -16.14
N TYR A 72 5.43 7.01 -15.61
CA TYR A 72 6.59 7.41 -16.43
C TYR A 72 7.23 6.21 -17.14
N LEU A 73 7.43 5.10 -16.42
CA LEU A 73 8.02 3.89 -17.00
C LEU A 73 7.11 3.27 -18.09
N VAL A 74 5.79 3.28 -17.87
CA VAL A 74 4.81 2.86 -18.87
C VAL A 74 4.89 3.76 -20.11
N GLU A 75 4.96 5.07 -19.95
CA GLU A 75 5.12 6.02 -21.07
C GLU A 75 6.42 5.78 -21.85
N LYS A 76 7.49 5.37 -21.17
CA LYS A 76 8.76 4.95 -21.79
C LYS A 76 8.70 3.58 -22.48
N GLY A 77 7.56 2.91 -22.46
CA GLY A 77 7.35 1.61 -23.13
C GLY A 77 7.71 0.40 -22.28
N GLN A 78 8.00 0.58 -20.98
CA GLN A 78 8.23 -0.54 -20.07
C GLN A 78 6.95 -1.35 -19.92
N ASN A 79 7.09 -2.68 -19.97
CA ASN A 79 5.98 -3.60 -19.86
C ASN A 79 5.97 -4.25 -18.48
N PHE A 80 4.76 -4.44 -17.94
CA PHE A 80 4.54 -5.07 -16.65
C PHE A 80 3.54 -6.21 -16.79
N GLU A 81 3.71 -7.25 -15.96
CA GLU A 81 2.83 -8.42 -15.93
C GLU A 81 1.63 -8.25 -14.99
N PHE A 82 1.38 -7.02 -14.54
CA PHE A 82 0.34 -6.64 -13.59
C PHE A 82 -0.34 -5.34 -14.05
N ILE A 83 -1.59 -5.16 -13.60
CA ILE A 83 -2.34 -3.93 -13.80
C ILE A 83 -1.72 -2.84 -12.91
N ILE A 84 -1.58 -1.63 -13.43
CA ILE A 84 -1.14 -0.48 -12.64
C ILE A 84 -2.25 0.56 -12.64
N ALA A 85 -2.73 0.92 -11.46
CA ALA A 85 -3.63 2.05 -11.26
C ALA A 85 -2.87 3.17 -10.53
N SER A 86 -2.90 4.38 -11.08
CA SER A 86 -2.21 5.54 -10.54
C SER A 86 -3.21 6.68 -10.38
N PRO A 87 -3.94 6.76 -9.25
CA PRO A 87 -4.80 7.90 -8.96
C PRO A 87 -3.99 9.19 -8.82
N GLN A 88 -4.62 10.33 -9.06
CA GLN A 88 -4.07 11.66 -8.78
C GLN A 88 -4.77 12.29 -7.57
N CYS A 89 -3.99 12.61 -6.55
CA CYS A 89 -4.47 13.35 -5.38
C CYS A 89 -4.67 14.83 -5.74
N PRO A 90 -5.82 15.45 -5.40
CA PRO A 90 -6.09 16.87 -5.67
C PRO A 90 -5.14 17.83 -4.94
N ASP A 91 -4.98 19.05 -5.47
CA ASP A 91 -4.03 20.06 -4.95
C ASP A 91 -4.27 20.47 -3.50
N ASN A 92 -5.52 20.46 -3.03
CA ASN A 92 -5.89 20.85 -1.67
C ASN A 92 -6.05 19.64 -0.72
N LYS A 93 -5.56 18.46 -1.11
CA LYS A 93 -5.72 17.21 -0.36
C LYS A 93 -4.38 16.52 -0.09
N PHE A 94 -4.44 15.55 0.81
CA PHE A 94 -3.45 14.50 1.01
C PHE A 94 -4.12 13.14 0.82
N TRP A 95 -3.33 12.08 0.64
CA TRP A 95 -3.86 10.72 0.52
C TRP A 95 -4.66 10.26 1.74
N SER A 96 -4.47 10.92 2.90
CA SER A 96 -5.21 10.67 4.13
C SER A 96 -6.55 11.42 4.22
N THR A 97 -6.82 12.41 3.36
CA THR A 97 -7.95 13.32 3.54
C THR A 97 -9.30 12.67 3.28
N GLU A 98 -9.39 11.79 2.28
CA GLU A 98 -10.64 11.19 1.81
C GLU A 98 -10.46 9.70 1.52
N ASN A 99 -11.57 8.98 1.47
CA ASN A 99 -11.59 7.57 1.06
C ASN A 99 -11.72 7.47 -0.47
N TRP A 100 -10.59 7.67 -1.13
CA TRP A 100 -10.44 7.50 -2.58
C TRP A 100 -10.27 6.03 -2.98
N PHE A 101 -9.71 5.21 -2.09
CA PHE A 101 -9.33 3.83 -2.38
C PHE A 101 -10.53 2.93 -2.65
N GLU A 102 -11.59 3.00 -1.85
CA GLU A 102 -12.77 2.14 -2.08
C GLU A 102 -13.45 2.43 -3.42
N SER A 103 -13.56 3.70 -3.81
CA SER A 103 -14.13 4.09 -5.10
C SER A 103 -13.26 3.58 -6.25
N LEU A 104 -11.94 3.78 -6.18
CA LEU A 104 -11.00 3.29 -7.17
C LEU A 104 -11.07 1.76 -7.29
N TYR A 105 -10.99 1.06 -6.16
CA TYR A 105 -10.99 -0.40 -6.14
C TYR A 105 -12.31 -0.98 -6.68
N ALA A 106 -13.45 -0.41 -6.30
CA ALA A 106 -14.75 -0.84 -6.82
C ALA A 106 -14.85 -0.67 -8.34
N ASP A 107 -14.39 0.48 -8.87
CA ASP A 107 -14.38 0.76 -10.31
C ASP A 107 -13.50 -0.25 -11.06
N LEU A 108 -12.28 -0.48 -10.55
CA LEU A 108 -11.33 -1.40 -11.16
C LEU A 108 -11.82 -2.85 -11.09
N ALA A 109 -12.36 -3.29 -9.96
CA ALA A 109 -12.85 -4.66 -9.77
C ALA A 109 -14.09 -4.97 -10.63
N ALA A 110 -14.91 -3.96 -10.94
CA ALA A 110 -16.06 -4.11 -11.84
C ALA A 110 -15.63 -4.24 -13.31
N LYS A 111 -14.53 -3.60 -13.71
CA LYS A 111 -14.09 -3.48 -15.12
C LYS A 111 -12.97 -4.43 -15.50
N TYR A 112 -12.14 -4.87 -14.55
CA TYR A 112 -10.91 -5.60 -14.82
C TYR A 112 -10.78 -6.91 -14.06
N ARG A 113 -10.11 -7.88 -14.69
CA ARG A 113 -9.80 -9.20 -14.13
C ARG A 113 -8.64 -9.10 -13.14
N ILE A 114 -8.97 -8.71 -11.92
CA ILE A 114 -8.01 -8.57 -10.83
C ILE A 114 -7.90 -9.88 -10.04
N ASP A 115 -6.67 -10.28 -9.75
CA ASP A 115 -6.36 -11.29 -8.75
C ASP A 115 -6.42 -10.65 -7.36
N THR A 116 -7.51 -10.89 -6.65
CA THR A 116 -7.80 -10.28 -5.35
C THR A 116 -6.89 -10.79 -4.22
N GLU A 117 -6.11 -11.85 -4.45
CA GLU A 117 -5.07 -12.31 -3.52
C GLU A 117 -3.73 -11.58 -3.74
N ARG A 118 -3.61 -10.79 -4.82
CA ARG A 118 -2.38 -10.10 -5.25
C ARG A 118 -2.64 -8.63 -5.60
N ILE A 119 -3.15 -7.90 -4.62
CA ILE A 119 -3.27 -6.45 -4.66
C ILE A 119 -2.11 -5.85 -3.86
N TYR A 120 -1.35 -4.96 -4.47
CA TYR A 120 -0.20 -4.32 -3.87
C TYR A 120 -0.40 -2.81 -3.90
N ILE A 121 0.21 -2.12 -2.93
CA ILE A 121 0.24 -0.66 -2.91
C ILE A 121 1.67 -0.18 -2.73
N THR A 122 2.03 0.84 -3.50
CA THR A 122 3.35 1.44 -3.44
C THR A 122 3.31 2.93 -3.68
N GLY A 123 4.28 3.66 -3.15
CA GLY A 123 4.36 5.10 -3.35
C GLY A 123 5.62 5.71 -2.77
N ILE A 124 5.85 6.98 -3.09
CA ILE A 124 7.01 7.75 -2.65
C ILE A 124 6.59 9.04 -1.92
N SER A 125 7.31 9.42 -0.87
CA SER A 125 7.12 10.69 -0.15
C SER A 125 5.68 10.76 0.39
N MET A 126 4.90 11.77 0.01
CA MET A 126 3.46 11.83 0.27
C MET A 126 2.75 10.51 -0.11
N GLY A 127 3.09 9.90 -1.24
CA GLY A 127 2.56 8.61 -1.67
C GLY A 127 3.06 7.43 -0.82
N GLY A 128 4.24 7.53 -0.22
CA GLY A 128 4.74 6.57 0.78
C GLY A 128 3.90 6.62 2.06
N TYR A 129 3.55 7.82 2.53
CA TYR A 129 2.55 8.00 3.59
C TYR A 129 1.18 7.44 3.18
N GLY A 130 0.74 7.75 1.96
CA GLY A 130 -0.51 7.23 1.41
C GLY A 130 -0.56 5.70 1.42
N ALA A 131 0.53 5.03 1.03
CA ALA A 131 0.58 3.58 0.98
C ALA A 131 0.39 2.95 2.38
N TYR A 132 1.07 3.48 3.40
CA TYR A 132 0.88 3.03 4.77
C TYR A 132 -0.52 3.32 5.31
N ILE A 133 -1.02 4.54 5.14
CA ILE A 133 -2.32 4.96 5.69
C ILE A 133 -3.46 4.18 5.04
N THR A 134 -3.41 3.97 3.73
CA THR A 134 -4.41 3.14 3.04
C THR A 134 -4.34 1.69 3.50
N ALA A 135 -3.15 1.13 3.72
CA ALA A 135 -3.02 -0.21 4.27
C ALA A 135 -3.50 -0.31 5.75
N LEU A 136 -3.35 0.75 6.54
CA LEU A 136 -3.92 0.82 7.90
C LEU A 136 -5.45 0.84 7.90
N ASP A 137 -6.05 1.55 6.94
CA ASP A 137 -7.50 1.67 6.80
C ASP A 137 -8.15 0.44 6.17
N PHE A 138 -7.39 -0.29 5.34
CA PHE A 138 -7.85 -1.47 4.61
C PHE A 138 -6.86 -2.65 4.73
N PRO A 139 -6.57 -3.15 5.95
CA PRO A 139 -5.51 -4.13 6.17
C PRO A 139 -5.72 -5.46 5.43
N ASP A 140 -6.98 -5.84 5.19
CA ASP A 140 -7.34 -7.08 4.49
C ASP A 140 -7.29 -6.98 2.96
N LYS A 141 -6.94 -5.82 2.40
CA LYS A 141 -6.94 -5.62 0.93
C LYS A 141 -5.60 -5.90 0.29
N PHE A 142 -4.49 -5.72 1.01
CA PHE A 142 -3.16 -5.72 0.41
C PHE A 142 -2.38 -7.00 0.73
N ALA A 143 -1.79 -7.58 -0.31
CA ALA A 143 -0.83 -8.67 -0.20
C ALA A 143 0.60 -8.18 0.11
N ALA A 144 0.91 -6.93 -0.22
CA ALA A 144 2.18 -6.29 0.12
C ALA A 144 2.11 -4.77 0.02
N VAL A 145 3.00 -4.11 0.76
CA VAL A 145 3.25 -2.66 0.68
C VAL A 145 4.72 -2.42 0.34
N VAL A 146 5.00 -1.54 -0.61
CA VAL A 146 6.36 -1.01 -0.84
C VAL A 146 6.33 0.51 -0.69
N ALA A 147 7.04 1.06 0.30
CA ALA A 147 7.01 2.48 0.59
C ALA A 147 8.41 3.09 0.47
N LEU A 148 8.53 4.18 -0.29
CA LEU A 148 9.76 4.95 -0.46
C LEU A 148 9.61 6.28 0.30
N CYS A 149 10.55 6.58 1.19
CA CYS A 149 10.58 7.79 2.02
C CYS A 149 9.21 8.17 2.60
N GLY A 150 8.54 7.22 3.26
CA GLY A 150 7.19 7.37 3.80
C GLY A 150 7.14 7.30 5.34
N GLY A 151 5.94 7.50 5.87
CA GLY A 151 5.66 7.45 7.30
C GLY A 151 4.17 7.22 7.57
N ILE A 152 3.76 7.43 8.82
CA ILE A 152 2.34 7.45 9.24
C ILE A 152 2.08 8.73 10.02
N ASN A 153 0.84 9.18 10.20
CA ASN A 153 0.61 10.31 11.11
C ASN A 153 0.71 9.84 12.57
N ASP A 154 0.84 10.77 13.52
CA ASP A 154 0.84 10.44 14.95
C ASP A 154 -0.47 9.79 15.38
N SER A 155 -1.60 10.27 14.84
CA SER A 155 -2.93 9.70 15.07
C SER A 155 -3.08 8.26 14.58
N ASP A 156 -2.19 7.80 13.70
CA ASP A 156 -2.22 6.44 13.13
C ASP A 156 -1.37 5.44 13.94
N THR A 157 -0.54 5.91 14.87
CA THR A 157 0.35 5.06 15.68
C THR A 157 -0.40 3.99 16.48
N THR A 158 -1.60 4.30 16.97
CA THR A 158 -2.43 3.38 17.75
C THR A 158 -2.93 2.18 16.95
N ARG A 159 -2.89 2.28 15.61
CA ARG A 159 -3.38 1.25 14.67
C ARG A 159 -2.25 0.52 13.96
N ILE A 160 -1.00 0.77 14.33
CA ILE A 160 0.17 0.27 13.59
C ILE A 160 0.19 -1.26 13.44
N CYS A 161 -0.38 -2.00 14.39
CA CYS A 161 -0.45 -3.45 14.31
C CYS A 161 -1.40 -3.97 13.22
N ASN A 162 -2.28 -3.14 12.65
CA ASN A 162 -3.05 -3.50 11.45
C ASN A 162 -2.14 -3.81 10.26
N LEU A 163 -0.92 -3.24 10.24
CA LEU A 163 0.07 -3.49 9.20
C LEU A 163 0.90 -4.76 9.44
N SER A 164 0.86 -5.35 10.65
CA SER A 164 1.79 -6.41 11.04
C SER A 164 1.72 -7.62 10.11
N GLN A 165 0.51 -8.04 9.74
CA GLN A 165 0.27 -9.20 8.87
C GLN A 165 0.64 -8.96 7.40
N ILE A 166 0.91 -7.72 7.00
CA ILE A 166 1.18 -7.35 5.62
C ILE A 166 2.69 -7.34 5.40
N PRO A 167 3.23 -8.11 4.44
CA PRO A 167 4.60 -7.94 3.98
C PRO A 167 4.87 -6.49 3.55
N ILE A 168 5.86 -5.85 4.18
CA ILE A 168 6.24 -4.47 3.89
C ILE A 168 7.72 -4.42 3.50
N TRP A 169 8.04 -3.74 2.40
CA TRP A 169 9.40 -3.35 2.07
C TRP A 169 9.52 -1.83 2.00
N ALA A 170 10.16 -1.26 3.00
CA ALA A 170 10.44 0.16 3.09
C ALA A 170 11.83 0.50 2.54
N PHE A 171 11.94 1.67 1.89
CA PHE A 171 13.18 2.28 1.44
C PHE A 171 13.23 3.72 1.94
N HIS A 172 14.40 4.18 2.39
CA HIS A 172 14.55 5.57 2.84
C HIS A 172 16.01 6.00 2.75
N GLY A 173 16.25 7.21 2.24
CA GLY A 173 17.55 7.87 2.27
C GLY A 173 17.98 8.20 3.70
N THR A 174 19.26 7.96 4.06
CA THR A 174 19.76 8.33 5.40
C THR A 174 20.05 9.82 5.53
N ALA A 175 20.10 10.55 4.42
CA ALA A 175 20.29 12.00 4.35
C ALA A 175 19.05 12.72 3.78
N ASP A 176 17.86 12.11 3.89
CA ASP A 176 16.60 12.73 3.47
C ASP A 176 16.33 14.01 4.29
N ASP A 177 16.35 15.15 3.61
CA ASP A 177 16.20 16.49 4.16
C ASP A 177 14.75 16.99 4.16
N LYS A 178 13.81 16.20 3.59
CA LYS A 178 12.38 16.53 3.53
C LYS A 178 11.58 15.72 4.51
N ILE A 179 11.85 14.42 4.59
CA ILE A 179 11.16 13.48 5.48
C ILE A 179 12.25 12.76 6.27
N PRO A 180 12.39 13.03 7.57
CA PRO A 180 13.41 12.37 8.36
C PRO A 180 13.23 10.85 8.33
N ILE A 181 14.34 10.10 8.18
CA ILE A 181 14.34 8.64 8.19
C ILE A 181 13.66 8.03 9.43
N THR A 182 13.64 8.79 10.53
CA THR A 182 12.97 8.43 11.78
C THR A 182 11.49 8.13 11.60
N GLU A 183 10.84 8.66 10.55
CA GLU A 183 9.46 8.35 10.21
C GLU A 183 9.25 6.88 9.83
N THR A 184 10.15 6.32 9.02
CA THR A 184 10.12 4.89 8.70
C THR A 184 10.65 4.04 9.87
N GLU A 185 11.62 4.55 10.64
CA GLU A 185 12.11 3.83 11.83
C GLU A 185 11.05 3.68 12.92
N ARG A 186 10.19 4.70 13.09
CA ARG A 186 9.04 4.65 14.00
C ARG A 186 8.08 3.53 13.62
N ILE A 187 7.84 3.32 12.32
CA ILE A 187 7.05 2.19 11.83
C ILE A 187 7.72 0.86 12.16
N ALA A 188 9.02 0.73 11.85
CA ALA A 188 9.80 -0.47 12.14
C ALA A 188 9.73 -0.84 13.64
N LYS A 189 9.90 0.17 14.51
CA LYS A 189 9.82 0.03 15.97
C LYS A 189 8.42 -0.38 16.42
N GLY A 190 7.38 0.27 15.92
CA GLY A 190 5.99 -0.04 16.29
C GLY A 190 5.58 -1.45 15.87
N LEU A 191 5.93 -1.86 14.65
CA LEU A 191 5.65 -3.21 14.17
C LEU A 191 6.39 -4.31 14.96
N LYS A 192 7.61 -4.03 15.45
CA LYS A 192 8.36 -4.97 16.31
C LYS A 192 7.67 -5.21 17.66
N ALA A 193 6.83 -4.27 18.12
CA ALA A 193 6.08 -4.40 19.37
C ALA A 193 4.73 -5.13 19.21
N CYS A 194 4.29 -5.43 17.99
CA CYS A 194 3.07 -6.18 17.73
C CYS A 194 3.27 -7.67 18.03
N LYS A 195 2.21 -8.35 18.51
CA LYS A 195 2.25 -9.80 18.84
C LYS A 195 2.32 -10.70 17.60
N ASP A 196 1.88 -10.16 16.48
CA ASP A 196 1.67 -10.84 15.22
C ASP A 196 2.96 -10.95 14.39
N LYS A 197 2.93 -11.82 13.37
CA LYS A 197 4.04 -11.99 12.43
C LYS A 197 4.33 -10.65 11.77
N ASN A 198 5.52 -10.11 11.97
CA ASN A 198 5.97 -8.86 11.35
C ASN A 198 6.95 -9.17 10.20
N ASN A 199 6.52 -9.00 8.96
CA ASN A 199 7.37 -9.13 7.76
C ASN A 199 7.75 -7.74 7.21
N PHE A 200 8.47 -6.97 8.02
CA PHE A 200 8.97 -5.65 7.66
C PHE A 200 10.44 -5.71 7.25
N LYS A 201 10.70 -5.41 5.98
CA LYS A 201 12.04 -5.23 5.42
C LYS A 201 12.32 -3.74 5.27
N PHE A 202 13.47 -3.27 5.76
CA PHE A 202 13.85 -1.86 5.64
C PHE A 202 15.23 -1.71 5.02
N THR A 203 15.27 -1.12 3.83
CA THR A 203 16.50 -0.73 3.13
C THR A 203 16.79 0.74 3.39
N ARG A 204 17.87 0.98 4.15
CA ARG A 204 18.43 2.31 4.36
C ARG A 204 19.43 2.61 3.26
N LEU A 205 19.21 3.69 2.53
CA LEU A 205 20.03 4.09 1.39
C LEU A 205 21.04 5.12 1.90
N LYS A 206 22.28 4.66 2.08
CA LYS A 206 23.33 5.46 2.70
C LYS A 206 23.62 6.70 1.87
N ASP A 207 23.69 7.85 2.54
CA ASP A 207 23.99 9.19 1.99
C ASP A 207 23.02 9.69 0.91
N GLU A 208 21.92 8.96 0.67
CA GLU A 208 20.88 9.34 -0.28
C GLU A 208 19.86 10.29 0.37
N GLY A 209 19.39 11.25 -0.42
CA GLY A 209 18.40 12.25 -0.02
C GLY A 209 16.95 11.80 -0.30
N HIS A 210 16.06 12.76 -0.53
CA HIS A 210 14.63 12.50 -0.73
C HIS A 210 14.28 11.82 -2.06
N GLY A 211 15.04 12.13 -3.12
CA GLY A 211 14.74 11.75 -4.52
C GLY A 211 15.09 10.32 -4.87
N ILE A 212 14.44 9.34 -4.25
CA ILE A 212 14.72 7.90 -4.45
C ILE A 212 13.74 7.20 -5.41
N GLU A 213 12.90 7.94 -6.14
CA GLU A 213 11.95 7.40 -7.12
C GLU A 213 12.65 6.64 -8.26
N TYR A 214 13.94 6.91 -8.50
CA TYR A 214 14.75 6.18 -9.47
C TYR A 214 14.78 4.67 -9.20
N LEU A 215 14.52 4.24 -7.96
CA LEU A 215 14.46 2.83 -7.59
C LEU A 215 13.39 2.06 -8.36
N TYR A 216 12.27 2.69 -8.75
CA TYR A 216 11.30 2.03 -9.61
C TYR A 216 11.91 1.61 -10.95
N GLU A 217 12.84 2.39 -11.49
CA GLU A 217 13.54 2.05 -12.74
C GLU A 217 14.71 1.08 -12.48
N LYS A 218 15.53 1.39 -11.47
CA LYS A 218 16.84 0.73 -11.28
C LYS A 218 16.79 -0.52 -10.40
N ASN A 219 15.69 -0.76 -9.68
CA ASN A 219 15.55 -1.90 -8.77
C ASN A 219 14.36 -2.80 -9.15
N PRO A 220 14.51 -3.68 -10.17
CA PRO A 220 13.45 -4.58 -10.59
C PRO A 220 13.05 -5.60 -9.51
N GLU A 221 13.86 -5.77 -8.46
CA GLU A 221 13.52 -6.65 -7.33
C GLU A 221 12.32 -6.13 -6.54
N ILE A 222 11.98 -4.84 -6.61
CA ILE A 222 10.73 -4.30 -6.04
C ILE A 222 9.53 -5.06 -6.61
N TYR A 223 9.47 -5.19 -7.94
CA TYR A 223 8.37 -5.87 -8.63
C TYR A 223 8.37 -7.37 -8.37
N LYS A 224 9.53 -8.01 -8.51
CA LYS A 224 9.66 -9.46 -8.28
C LYS A 224 9.31 -9.83 -6.85
N TRP A 225 9.68 -9.00 -5.88
CA TRP A 225 9.36 -9.22 -4.47
C TRP A 225 7.87 -9.05 -4.20
N MET A 226 7.21 -8.02 -4.73
CA MET A 226 5.75 -7.86 -4.63
C MET A 226 5.03 -9.07 -5.22
N LEU A 227 5.38 -9.49 -6.44
CA LEU A 227 4.74 -10.61 -7.14
C LEU A 227 4.87 -11.97 -6.45
N LYS A 228 5.85 -12.13 -5.54
CA LYS A 228 5.99 -13.32 -4.69
C LYS A 228 5.01 -13.32 -3.51
N GLN A 229 4.49 -12.16 -3.11
CA GLN A 229 3.55 -12.06 -2.00
C GLN A 229 2.14 -12.41 -2.45
N LYS A 230 1.41 -13.12 -1.59
CA LYS A 230 -0.03 -13.35 -1.68
C LYS A 230 -0.63 -13.06 -0.32
N LYS A 231 -1.84 -12.50 -0.30
CA LYS A 231 -2.59 -12.33 0.93
C LYS A 231 -2.86 -13.71 1.55
N SER A 232 -2.58 -13.87 2.83
CA SER A 232 -2.96 -15.08 3.57
C SER A 232 -4.48 -15.23 3.54
N LYS A 233 -4.97 -16.47 3.35
CA LYS A 233 -6.39 -16.79 3.46
C LYS A 233 -6.85 -16.83 4.91
#